data_AF-A0A1J4SUL7-F1
#
_entry.id   AF-A0A1J4SUL7-F1
#
_cell.length_a   1.000
_cell.length_b   1.000
_cell.length_c   1.000
_cell.angle_alpha   90.00
_cell.angle_beta   90.00
_cell.angle_gamma   90.00
#
_symmetry.space_group_name_H-M   'P 1'
#
loop_
_entity.id
_entity.type
_entity.pdbx_description
1 polymer ?
#
loop_
_entity_poly.entity_id
_entity_poly.type
_entity_poly.pdbx_seq_one_letter_code
_entity_poly.pdbx_strand_id
1 'polypeptide(L)'
;MDRAAEALESEAVRRALSGVAVPVFHQGRECGSTVKHSDQLLMFLLKTLRPERYGATREETRAARPVVLDIDLSAGATPEGENDEEAGGD
;
A
#
# COMPACT_ATOMS: atom_id res chain seq x y z
N MET A 1 -4.47 -19.85 -17.86
CA MET A 1 -4.78 -18.78 -16.89
C MET A 1 -4.84 -19.34 -15.47
N ASP A 2 -5.40 -20.53 -15.29
CA ASP A 2 -5.65 -21.13 -13.96
C ASP A 2 -4.39 -21.31 -13.09
N ARG A 3 -3.26 -21.75 -13.67
CA ARG A 3 -1.99 -21.87 -12.91
C ARG A 3 -1.49 -20.55 -12.31
N ALA A 4 -1.73 -19.42 -12.98
CA ALA A 4 -1.32 -18.12 -12.46
C ALA A 4 -2.20 -17.72 -11.26
N ALA A 5 -3.49 -18.03 -11.32
CA ALA A 5 -4.41 -17.82 -10.19
C ALA A 5 -4.05 -18.72 -9.00
N GLU A 6 -3.81 -20.01 -9.22
CA GLU A 6 -3.39 -20.97 -8.17
C GLU A 6 -2.11 -20.52 -7.45
N ALA A 7 -1.13 -19.99 -8.20
CA ALA A 7 0.11 -19.46 -7.63
C ALA A 7 -0.14 -18.22 -6.76
N LEU A 8 -1.02 -17.31 -7.20
CA LEU A 8 -1.41 -16.13 -6.43
C LEU A 8 -2.17 -16.51 -5.15
N GLU A 9 -3.07 -17.47 -5.23
CA GLU A 9 -3.82 -17.99 -4.08
C GLU A 9 -2.88 -18.63 -3.05
N SER A 10 -1.95 -19.46 -3.52
CA SER A 10 -0.94 -20.10 -2.67
C SER A 10 -0.07 -19.06 -1.95
N GLU A 11 0.37 -18.02 -2.67
CA GLU A 11 1.15 -16.94 -2.10
C GLU A 11 0.34 -16.09 -1.12
N ALA A 12 -0.94 -15.85 -1.39
CA ALA A 12 -1.82 -15.13 -0.48
C ALA A 12 -1.97 -15.88 0.86
N VAL A 13 -2.18 -17.19 0.82
CA VAL A 13 -2.23 -18.04 2.02
C VAL A 13 -0.90 -18.02 2.77
N ARG A 14 0.23 -18.17 2.07
CA ARG A 14 1.57 -18.10 2.68
C ARG A 14 1.80 -16.77 3.40
N ARG A 15 1.48 -15.64 2.77
CA ARG A 15 1.67 -14.31 3.37
C ARG A 15 0.74 -14.05 4.55
N ALA A 16 -0.49 -14.54 4.50
CA ALA A 16 -1.43 -14.42 5.60
C ALA A 16 -0.97 -15.22 6.81
N LEU A 17 -0.62 -16.50 6.62
CA LEU A 17 -0.32 -17.43 7.72
C LEU A 17 1.14 -17.40 8.17
N SER A 18 2.08 -17.48 7.24
CA SER A 18 3.52 -17.54 7.52
C SER A 18 4.19 -16.17 7.52
N GLY A 19 3.58 -15.18 6.87
CA GLY A 19 4.14 -13.83 6.75
C GLY A 19 5.35 -13.74 5.83
N VAL A 20 6.00 -12.59 5.85
CA VAL A 20 7.24 -12.32 5.11
C VAL A 20 8.27 -11.69 6.04
N ALA A 21 9.53 -12.09 5.90
CA ALA A 21 10.62 -11.42 6.60
C ALA A 21 10.77 -10.00 6.06
N VAL A 22 10.77 -9.03 6.97
CA VAL A 22 11.04 -7.62 6.67
C VAL A 22 12.21 -7.14 7.53
N PRO A 23 13.15 -6.38 6.97
CA PRO A 23 14.26 -5.83 7.73
C PRO A 23 13.77 -4.80 8.75
N VAL A 24 14.43 -4.78 9.90
CA VAL A 24 14.22 -3.78 10.95
C VAL A 24 15.42 -2.85 10.95
N PHE A 25 15.16 -1.54 10.90
CA PHE A 25 16.19 -0.51 10.89
C PHE A 25 16.14 0.32 12.18
N HIS A 26 17.30 0.61 12.74
CA HIS A 26 17.47 1.52 13.84
C HIS A 26 18.63 2.47 13.53
N GLN A 27 18.36 3.78 13.59
CA GLN A 27 19.34 4.84 13.27
C GLN A 27 20.00 4.65 11.88
N GLY A 28 19.18 4.32 10.86
CA GLY A 28 19.66 4.14 9.49
C GLY A 28 20.48 2.86 9.24
N ARG A 29 20.60 1.98 10.24
CA ARG A 29 21.30 0.69 10.11
C ARG A 29 20.33 -0.46 10.29
N GLU A 30 20.43 -1.47 9.43
CA GLU A 30 19.70 -2.72 9.59
C GLU A 30 20.19 -3.42 10.85
N CYS A 31 19.28 -3.73 11.77
CA CYS A 31 19.59 -4.33 13.06
C CYS A 31 18.96 -5.71 13.25
N GLY A 32 18.19 -6.20 12.28
CA GLY A 32 17.61 -7.54 12.29
C GLY A 32 16.47 -7.68 11.28
N SER A 33 15.69 -8.75 11.43
CA SER A 33 14.46 -8.96 10.66
C SER A 33 13.32 -9.36 11.59
N THR A 34 12.10 -9.05 11.15
CA THR A 34 10.87 -9.50 11.79
C THR A 34 9.95 -10.10 10.75
N VAL A 35 9.01 -10.96 11.17
CA VAL A 35 8.01 -11.54 10.26
C VAL A 35 6.77 -10.65 10.28
N LYS A 36 6.39 -10.15 9.11
CA LYS A 36 5.16 -9.37 8.91
C LYS A 36 4.09 -10.25 8.26
N HIS A 37 2.99 -10.46 8.99
CA HIS A 37 1.79 -11.09 8.46
C HIS A 37 0.93 -10.08 7.69
N SER A 38 0.13 -10.58 6.74
CA SER A 38 -0.83 -9.76 6.00
C SER A 38 -2.25 -9.98 6.53
N ASP A 39 -2.67 -9.12 7.46
CA ASP A 39 -4.02 -9.16 8.03
C ASP A 39 -5.10 -8.91 6.98
N GLN A 40 -4.79 -8.10 5.96
CA GLN A 40 -5.71 -7.87 4.84
C GLN A 40 -5.97 -9.15 4.04
N LEU A 41 -4.92 -9.91 3.70
CA LEU A 41 -5.07 -11.19 3.02
C LEU A 41 -5.75 -12.22 3.92
N LEU A 42 -5.41 -12.26 5.21
CA LEU A 42 -6.08 -13.14 6.18
C LEU A 42 -7.58 -12.85 6.25
N MET A 43 -7.96 -11.58 6.39
CA MET A 43 -9.36 -11.16 6.45
C MET A 43 -10.10 -11.44 5.13
N PHE A 44 -9.43 -11.23 3.98
CA PHE A 44 -9.99 -11.56 2.66
C PHE A 44 -10.25 -13.06 2.51
N LEU A 45 -9.29 -13.91 2.89
CA LEU A 45 -9.44 -15.36 2.85
C LEU A 45 -10.56 -15.84 3.78
N LEU A 46 -10.66 -15.29 5.00
CA LEU A 46 -11.73 -15.61 5.95
C LEU A 46 -13.12 -15.24 5.41
N LYS A 47 -13.25 -14.06 4.78
CA LYS A 47 -14.49 -13.60 4.14
C LYS A 47 -14.93 -14.54 3.01
N THR A 48 -13.97 -15.02 2.23
CA THR A 48 -14.24 -15.91 1.09
C THR A 48 -14.58 -17.34 1.53
N LEU A 49 -13.86 -17.88 2.51
CA LEU A 49 -14.00 -19.28 2.95
C LEU A 49 -15.10 -19.49 4.00
N ARG A 50 -15.43 -18.46 4.78
CA ARG A 50 -16.39 -18.51 5.90
C ARG A 50 -17.30 -17.26 5.88
N PRO A 51 -18.01 -16.99 4.77
CA PRO A 51 -18.82 -15.79 4.61
C PRO A 51 -19.94 -15.69 5.66
N GLU A 52 -20.46 -16.80 6.17
CA GLU A 52 -21.48 -16.83 7.21
C GLU A 52 -21.04 -16.19 8.54
N ARG A 53 -19.72 -16.17 8.80
CA ARG A 53 -19.13 -15.63 10.02
C ARG A 53 -18.42 -14.30 9.81
N TYR A 54 -17.75 -14.16 8.66
CA TYR A 54 -16.84 -13.03 8.41
C TYR A 54 -17.27 -12.16 7.22
N GLY A 55 -18.30 -12.58 6.48
CA GLY A 55 -18.86 -11.79 5.39
C GLY A 55 -19.34 -10.43 5.89
N ALA A 56 -19.32 -9.45 4.99
CA ALA A 56 -19.91 -8.16 5.32
C ALA A 56 -21.42 -8.34 5.48
N THR A 57 -21.95 -7.95 6.64
CA THR A 57 -23.38 -7.65 6.74
C THR A 57 -23.66 -6.58 5.70
N ARG A 58 -24.72 -6.76 4.90
CA ARG A 58 -25.16 -5.74 3.94
C ARG A 58 -25.57 -4.50 4.73
N GLU A 59 -24.64 -3.59 4.95
CA GLU A 59 -24.97 -2.24 5.38
C GLU A 59 -25.75 -1.62 4.24
N GLU A 60 -27.03 -1.33 4.48
CA GLU A 60 -27.78 -0.42 3.61
C GLU A 60 -26.93 0.82 3.46
N THR A 61 -26.43 1.04 2.25
CA THR A 61 -25.63 2.20 1.90
C THR A 61 -26.51 3.42 2.16
N ARG A 62 -26.36 4.04 3.33
CA ARG A 62 -27.06 5.28 3.65
C ARG A 62 -26.61 6.27 2.58
N ALA A 63 -27.56 6.70 1.76
CA ALA A 63 -27.32 7.52 0.57
C ALA A 63 -26.22 8.55 0.83
N ALA A 64 -25.06 8.33 0.22
CA ALA A 64 -23.92 9.20 0.40
C ALA A 64 -24.23 10.53 -0.28
N ARG A 65 -24.18 11.62 0.48
CA ARG A 65 -24.13 12.97 -0.08
C ARG A 65 -22.88 13.09 -0.96
N PRO A 66 -23.00 13.66 -2.18
CA PRO A 66 -21.85 13.77 -3.07
C PRO A 66 -20.77 14.62 -2.41
N VAL A 67 -19.54 14.10 -2.38
CA VAL A 67 -18.36 14.86 -1.99
C VAL A 67 -17.79 15.49 -3.24
N VAL A 68 -17.70 16.82 -3.27
CA VAL A 68 -17.01 17.56 -4.34
C VAL A 68 -15.54 17.67 -3.94
N LEU A 69 -14.65 17.15 -4.79
CA LEU A 69 -13.21 17.23 -4.59
C LEU A 69 -12.64 18.29 -5.55
N ASP A 70 -12.23 19.42 -5.00
CA ASP A 70 -11.57 20.49 -5.75
C ASP A 70 -10.05 20.27 -5.67
N ILE A 71 -9.45 19.77 -6.75
CA ILE A 71 -8.01 19.52 -6.83
C ILE A 71 -7.38 20.61 -7.68
N ASP A 72 -6.63 21.51 -7.04
CA ASP A 72 -5.77 22.46 -7.74
C ASP A 72 -4.47 21.77 -8.18
N LEU A 73 -4.39 21.45 -9.47
CA LEU A 73 -3.21 20.83 -10.10
C LEU A 73 -2.14 21.85 -10.51
N SER A 74 -2.32 23.13 -10.20
CA SER A 74 -1.40 24.19 -10.64
C SER A 74 -0.12 24.32 -9.79
N ALA A 75 -0.01 23.62 -8.66
CA ALA A 75 1.10 23.72 -7.70
C ALA A 75 2.46 23.13 -8.15
N GLY A 76 2.68 22.98 -9.47
CA GLY A 76 3.87 22.33 -10.05
C GLY A 76 4.92 23.25 -10.68
N ALA A 77 4.81 24.58 -10.56
CA ALA A 77 5.82 25.49 -11.09
C ALA A 77 6.93 25.72 -10.06
N THR A 78 8.05 25.00 -10.17
CA THR A 78 9.31 25.38 -9.51
C THR A 78 9.84 26.64 -10.17
N PRO A 79 10.16 27.72 -9.44
CA PRO A 79 10.85 28.86 -10.04
C PRO A 79 12.25 28.38 -10.49
N GLU A 80 12.54 28.54 -11.77
CA GLU A 80 13.87 28.29 -12.33
C GLU A 80 14.87 29.23 -11.66
N GLY A 81 15.93 28.65 -11.10
CA GLY A 81 16.97 29.35 -10.39
C GLY A 81 17.80 30.24 -11.32
N GLU A 82 18.07 31.44 -10.81
CA GLU A 82 19.03 32.43 -11.29
C GLU A 82 20.35 31.77 -11.74
N ASN A 83 20.78 32.01 -12.98
CA ASN A 83 22.12 31.65 -13.42
C ASN A 83 23.10 32.67 -12.82
N ASP A 84 23.92 32.25 -11.86
CA ASP A 84 25.12 33.00 -11.47
C ASP A 84 26.13 32.91 -12.62
N GLU A 85 26.26 33.99 -13.38
CA GLU A 85 27.34 34.18 -14.36
C GLU A 85 28.67 34.32 -13.62
N GLU A 86 29.52 33.30 -13.75
CA GLU A 86 30.93 33.39 -13.44
C GLU A 86 31.60 34.48 -14.32
N ALA A 87 32.12 35.52 -13.68
CA ALA A 87 33.13 36.40 -14.28
C ALA A 87 34.48 36.11 -13.62
N GLY A 88 35.38 35.54 -14.43
CA GLY A 88 36.72 35.11 -14.07
C GLY A 88 37.67 36.24 -13.63
N GLY A 89 38.78 35.81 -13.05
CA GLY A 89 39.87 36.67 -12.63
C GLY A 89 40.81 37.10 -13.77
N ASP A 90 41.43 38.27 -13.57
CA ASP A 90 42.87 38.51 -13.39
C ASP A 90 43.03 39.91 -12.77
#